data_AF-A0A7W8GG53-F1
#
_entry.id   AF-A0A7W8GG53-F1
#
_cell.length_a   1.000
_cell.length_b   1.000
_cell.length_c   1.000
_cell.angle_alpha   90.00
_cell.angle_beta   90.00
_cell.angle_gamma   90.00
#
_symmetry.space_group_name_H-M   'P 1'
#
loop_
_entity.id
_entity.type
_entity.pdbx_description
1 polymer ?
#
loop_
_entity_poly.entity_id
_entity_poly.type
_entity_poly.pdbx_seq_one_letter_code
_entity_poly.pdbx_strand_id
1 'polypeptide(L)'
;MRKPVLLALTLLLSAPALAWVPKLEETTAKNVIDGAYGRREPVPTYLTLDLNVKDGQFASGPGAVKVFDGGEKCLADWLAAPGDFAAGSRPAAVTVSGQADQLYFQAVDARDNFQVLSAEGALGADLTAKRMAEGLLRVDVNVRGLPSEKARDAYLLRLRAPDGKLVAPVRKSFVNDWKPMVGAGSTTAVTPPATSTTPATTVNTAVKGPLEGTLVYYFEPLKAGIGASDKVELLIRTEADTSCAYSVTLDLGSFQ
;
A
#
# COMPACT_ATOMS: atom_id res chain seq x y z
N MET A 1 39.59 -18.83 46.39
CA MET A 1 38.33 -18.04 46.34
C MET A 1 38.56 -16.75 45.56
N ARG A 2 37.52 -16.26 44.88
CA ARG A 2 37.39 -15.02 44.06
C ARG A 2 37.50 -15.22 42.54
N LYS A 3 36.32 -15.36 41.92
CA LYS A 3 36.06 -15.21 40.48
C LYS A 3 35.81 -13.71 40.18
N PRO A 4 36.38 -13.12 39.12
CA PRO A 4 35.91 -11.84 38.62
C PRO A 4 34.71 -12.09 37.68
N VAL A 5 33.55 -11.55 38.05
CA VAL A 5 32.38 -11.49 37.17
C VAL A 5 32.57 -10.26 36.28
N LEU A 6 32.90 -10.50 35.01
CA LEU A 6 32.88 -9.47 33.96
C LEU A 6 31.42 -9.23 33.56
N LEU A 7 30.86 -8.14 34.10
CA LEU A 7 29.54 -7.62 33.73
C LEU A 7 29.70 -6.82 32.43
N ALA A 8 29.55 -7.48 31.28
CA ALA A 8 29.48 -6.81 29.99
C ALA A 8 28.09 -6.16 29.85
N LEU A 9 28.01 -4.88 30.22
CA LEU A 9 26.86 -4.02 30.02
C LEU A 9 26.80 -3.61 28.54
N THR A 10 26.29 -4.49 27.68
CA THR A 10 25.87 -4.12 26.33
C THR A 10 24.66 -3.20 26.45
N LEU A 11 24.92 -1.89 26.53
CA LEU A 11 23.99 -0.84 26.16
C LEU A 11 23.57 -1.10 24.71
N LEU A 12 22.50 -1.88 24.54
CA LEU A 12 21.66 -1.84 23.37
C LEU A 12 21.12 -0.41 23.28
N LEU A 13 21.87 0.45 22.60
CA LEU A 13 21.32 1.55 21.84
C LEU A 13 20.42 0.92 20.79
N SER A 14 19.24 0.47 21.22
CA SER A 14 18.12 0.24 20.33
C SER A 14 17.86 1.59 19.69
N ALA A 15 18.43 1.80 18.51
CA ALA A 15 17.92 2.79 17.59
C ALA A 15 16.40 2.60 17.61
N PRO A 16 15.61 3.63 17.94
CA PRO A 16 14.17 3.50 17.87
C PRO A 16 13.89 3.14 16.42
N ALA A 17 13.62 1.85 16.16
CA ALA A 17 13.06 1.42 14.89
C ALA A 17 11.80 2.25 14.77
N LEU A 18 11.80 3.19 13.82
CA LEU A 18 10.67 4.08 13.70
C LEU A 18 9.52 3.17 13.27
N ALA A 19 8.59 3.02 14.21
CA ALA A 19 7.36 2.30 13.97
C ALA A 19 6.40 3.30 13.32
N TRP A 20 5.29 2.84 12.77
CA TRP A 20 4.22 3.72 12.35
C TRP A 20 3.91 4.70 13.49
N VAL A 21 4.10 6.00 13.26
CA VAL A 21 3.95 7.02 14.29
C VAL A 21 2.50 7.52 14.30
N PRO A 22 1.67 7.15 15.29
CA PRO A 22 0.27 7.52 15.29
C PRO A 22 0.09 9.02 15.54
N LYS A 23 0.99 9.61 16.32
CA LYS A 23 1.04 11.04 16.61
C LYS A 23 2.46 11.54 16.47
N LEU A 24 2.67 12.54 15.63
CA LEU A 24 3.99 13.16 15.50
C LEU A 24 4.40 13.86 16.79
N GLU A 25 5.50 13.39 17.37
CA GLU A 25 6.19 14.03 18.48
C GLU A 25 7.37 14.85 17.97
N GLU A 26 7.86 15.78 18.80
CA GLU A 26 8.95 16.70 18.44
C GLU A 26 10.20 15.96 17.93
N THR A 27 10.61 14.89 18.62
CA THR A 27 11.78 14.08 18.24
C THR A 27 11.60 13.44 16.87
N THR A 28 10.46 12.79 16.62
CA THR A 28 10.16 12.18 15.31
C THR A 28 10.08 13.25 14.22
N ALA A 29 9.39 14.36 14.48
CA ALA A 29 9.25 15.43 13.53
C ALA A 29 10.61 16.01 13.14
N LYS A 30 11.47 16.26 14.12
CA LYS A 30 12.85 16.69 13.91
C LYS A 30 13.64 15.69 13.07
N ASN A 31 13.52 14.39 13.36
CA ASN A 31 14.24 13.36 12.61
C ASN A 31 13.81 13.30 11.14
N VAL A 32 12.50 13.35 10.88
CA VAL A 32 11.95 13.37 9.51
C VAL A 32 12.42 14.62 8.76
N ILE A 33 12.32 15.79 9.38
CA ILE A 33 12.77 17.06 8.80
C ILE A 33 14.28 17.01 8.51
N ASP A 34 15.10 16.67 9.49
CA ASP A 34 16.55 16.65 9.30
C ASP A 34 16.96 15.63 8.22
N GLY A 35 16.25 14.51 8.10
CA GLY A 35 16.42 13.55 7.00
C GLY A 35 16.09 14.15 5.63
N ALA A 36 14.95 14.86 5.51
CA ALA A 36 14.57 15.54 4.27
C ALA A 36 15.56 16.65 3.86
N TYR A 37 16.14 17.35 4.84
CA TYR A 37 17.16 18.39 4.62
C TYR A 37 18.58 17.83 4.42
N GLY A 38 18.77 16.50 4.44
CA GLY A 38 20.08 15.86 4.27
C GLY A 38 21.05 16.09 5.44
N ARG A 39 20.55 16.49 6.61
CA ARG A 39 21.35 16.68 7.84
C ARG A 39 21.61 15.37 8.57
N ARG A 40 20.89 14.31 8.20
CA ARG A 40 21.03 12.94 8.68
C ARG A 40 20.54 11.97 7.61
N GLU A 41 20.71 10.67 7.87
CA GLU A 41 20.10 9.63 7.05
C GLU A 41 18.57 9.77 7.02
N PRO A 42 17.93 9.66 5.84
CA PRO A 42 16.48 9.68 5.72
C PRO A 42 15.81 8.62 6.59
N VAL A 43 14.67 9.00 7.15
CA VAL A 43 13.77 8.13 7.89
C VAL A 43 12.67 7.66 6.93
N PRO A 44 12.60 6.38 6.57
CA PRO A 44 11.41 5.76 5.94
C PRO A 44 10.05 6.02 6.64
N THR A 45 9.31 6.96 6.08
CA THR A 45 7.99 7.36 6.59
C THR A 45 6.80 6.50 6.11
N TYR A 46 7.08 5.48 5.30
CA TYR A 46 6.08 4.59 4.71
C TYR A 46 6.65 3.17 4.50
N LEU A 47 5.75 2.20 4.36
CA LEU A 47 6.05 0.82 3.97
C LEU A 47 5.43 0.54 2.61
N THR A 48 6.19 -0.02 1.66
CA THR A 48 5.65 -0.51 0.39
C THR A 48 5.92 -1.99 0.23
N LEU A 49 4.89 -2.75 -0.13
CA LEU A 49 4.95 -4.15 -0.50
C LEU A 49 4.69 -4.26 -2.00
N ASP A 50 5.69 -4.71 -2.75
CA ASP A 50 5.57 -5.07 -4.16
C ASP A 50 4.95 -6.47 -4.28
N LEU A 51 3.72 -6.53 -4.80
CA LEU A 51 2.96 -7.76 -4.99
C LEU A 51 3.00 -8.24 -6.45
N ASN A 52 3.89 -7.67 -7.28
CA ASN A 52 4.16 -8.21 -8.60
C ASN A 52 4.83 -9.59 -8.49
N VAL A 53 4.54 -10.47 -9.43
CA VAL A 53 5.16 -11.79 -9.52
C VAL A 53 6.35 -11.73 -10.48
N LYS A 54 7.51 -12.18 -10.01
CA LYS A 54 8.76 -12.34 -10.77
C LYS A 54 9.28 -13.74 -10.51
N ASP A 55 9.66 -14.45 -11.57
CA ASP A 55 10.22 -15.81 -11.46
C ASP A 55 9.35 -16.79 -10.65
N GLY A 56 8.01 -16.67 -10.80
CA GLY A 56 7.03 -17.51 -10.10
C GLY A 56 6.82 -17.19 -8.61
N GLN A 57 7.34 -16.06 -8.12
CA GLN A 57 7.22 -15.62 -6.74
C GLN A 57 6.88 -14.14 -6.62
N PHE A 58 6.22 -13.72 -5.53
CA PHE A 58 6.01 -12.30 -5.24
C PHE A 58 7.33 -11.57 -5.01
N ALA A 59 7.46 -10.35 -5.52
CA ALA A 59 8.65 -9.52 -5.37
C ALA A 59 8.95 -9.16 -3.90
N SER A 60 7.92 -9.07 -3.04
CA SER A 60 8.08 -8.93 -1.58
C SER A 60 8.50 -10.21 -0.86
N GLY A 61 8.74 -11.30 -1.59
CA GLY A 61 9.23 -12.57 -1.07
C GLY A 61 8.18 -13.68 -0.93
N PRO A 62 8.62 -14.91 -0.63
CA PRO A 62 7.72 -16.04 -0.42
C PRO A 62 6.73 -15.77 0.72
N GLY A 63 5.44 -16.04 0.48
CA GLY A 63 4.39 -15.86 1.48
C GLY A 63 3.97 -14.41 1.72
N ALA A 64 4.44 -13.45 0.91
CA ALA A 64 3.98 -12.06 0.97
C ALA A 64 2.46 -11.92 0.79
N VAL A 65 1.88 -12.78 -0.06
CA VAL A 65 0.44 -12.93 -0.22
C VAL A 65 0.04 -14.35 0.17
N LYS A 66 -0.98 -14.47 0.99
CA LYS A 66 -1.61 -15.75 1.34
C LYS A 66 -3.09 -15.72 0.99
N VAL A 67 -3.69 -16.89 0.79
CA VAL A 67 -5.14 -17.01 0.64
C VAL A 67 -5.78 -16.90 2.02
N PHE A 68 -6.72 -15.97 2.15
CA PHE A 68 -7.60 -15.84 3.30
C PHE A 68 -8.91 -16.60 3.10
N ASP A 69 -9.47 -16.55 1.89
CA ASP A 69 -10.73 -17.22 1.50
C ASP A 69 -10.69 -17.60 0.00
N GLY A 70 -11.47 -18.60 -0.42
CA GLY A 70 -11.56 -19.06 -1.81
C GLY A 70 -10.63 -20.22 -2.22
N GLY A 71 -9.74 -20.66 -1.33
CA GLY A 71 -8.87 -21.84 -1.53
C GLY A 71 -7.58 -21.56 -2.31
N GLU A 72 -6.64 -22.52 -2.29
CA GLU A 72 -5.27 -22.35 -2.82
C GLU A 72 -5.22 -22.00 -4.31
N LYS A 73 -6.24 -22.39 -5.08
CA LYS A 73 -6.35 -22.08 -6.51
C LYS A 73 -6.30 -20.58 -6.80
N CYS A 74 -6.85 -19.74 -5.91
CA CYS A 74 -6.80 -18.28 -6.05
C CYS A 74 -5.35 -17.77 -6.18
N LEU A 75 -4.44 -18.30 -5.38
CA LEU A 75 -3.04 -17.90 -5.40
C LEU A 75 -2.26 -18.58 -6.52
N ALA A 76 -2.55 -19.87 -6.79
CA ALA A 76 -1.90 -20.62 -7.86
C ALA A 76 -2.15 -19.98 -9.23
N ASP A 77 -3.40 -19.59 -9.52
CA ASP A 77 -3.75 -18.93 -10.78
C ASP A 77 -3.10 -17.54 -10.90
N TRP A 78 -2.91 -16.84 -9.77
CA TRP A 78 -2.17 -15.59 -9.76
C TRP A 78 -0.70 -15.79 -10.10
N LEU A 79 -0.02 -16.69 -9.39
CA LEU A 79 1.40 -16.97 -9.59
C LEU A 79 1.70 -17.50 -11.00
N ALA A 80 0.83 -18.36 -11.55
CA ALA A 80 1.02 -18.96 -12.86
C ALA A 80 0.84 -17.97 -14.02
N ALA A 81 -0.09 -17.02 -13.89
CA ALA A 81 -0.43 -16.08 -14.95
C ALA A 81 -0.62 -14.65 -14.40
N PRO A 82 0.44 -13.97 -13.91
CA PRO A 82 0.31 -12.72 -13.16
C PRO A 82 -0.33 -11.55 -13.92
N GLY A 83 -0.22 -11.55 -15.25
CA GLY A 83 -0.84 -10.56 -16.13
C GLY A 83 -2.19 -10.98 -16.74
N ASP A 84 -2.72 -12.15 -16.38
CA ASP A 84 -4.05 -12.57 -16.80
C ASP A 84 -5.11 -12.00 -15.83
N PHE A 85 -5.93 -11.09 -16.36
CA PHE A 85 -7.01 -10.42 -15.63
C PHE A 85 -8.40 -10.90 -16.08
N ALA A 86 -8.50 -12.02 -16.80
CA ALA A 86 -9.79 -12.55 -17.27
C ALA A 86 -10.74 -12.90 -16.12
N ALA A 87 -10.20 -13.31 -14.96
CA ALA A 87 -10.97 -13.60 -13.75
C ALA A 87 -11.20 -12.38 -12.85
N GLY A 88 -10.63 -11.22 -13.19
CA GLY A 88 -10.69 -9.99 -12.41
C GLY A 88 -9.32 -9.39 -12.11
N SER A 89 -9.35 -8.23 -11.49
CA SER A 89 -8.18 -7.44 -11.17
C SER A 89 -7.39 -7.99 -9.99
N ARG A 90 -6.16 -7.50 -9.84
CA ARG A 90 -5.21 -7.92 -8.82
C ARG A 90 -4.48 -6.73 -8.21
N PRO A 91 -4.19 -6.75 -6.90
CA PRO A 91 -3.35 -5.74 -6.29
C PRO A 91 -1.89 -5.97 -6.72
N ALA A 92 -1.26 -4.93 -7.26
CA ALA A 92 0.13 -4.97 -7.71
C ALA A 92 1.10 -4.43 -6.65
N ALA A 93 0.64 -3.51 -5.80
CA ALA A 93 1.42 -3.02 -4.66
C ALA A 93 0.50 -2.51 -3.55
N VAL A 94 1.00 -2.55 -2.32
CA VAL A 94 0.36 -1.94 -1.15
C VAL A 94 1.35 -0.99 -0.50
N THR A 95 0.99 0.28 -0.36
CA THR A 95 1.77 1.27 0.38
C THR A 95 0.99 1.70 1.61
N VAL A 96 1.67 1.75 2.76
CA VAL A 96 1.10 2.13 4.05
C VAL A 96 1.87 3.33 4.58
N SER A 97 1.15 4.40 4.94
CA SER A 97 1.75 5.64 5.42
C SER A 97 0.97 6.29 6.57
N GLY A 98 1.67 7.16 7.32
CA GLY A 98 1.15 7.89 8.46
C GLY A 98 1.35 9.41 8.34
N GLN A 99 1.22 10.14 9.45
CA GLN A 99 1.47 11.58 9.47
C GLN A 99 2.93 11.94 9.13
N ALA A 100 3.89 11.08 9.49
CA ALA A 100 5.31 11.27 9.21
C ALA A 100 5.58 11.42 7.70
N ASP A 101 4.84 10.68 6.86
CA ASP A 101 4.99 10.73 5.41
C ASP A 101 4.59 12.08 4.82
N GLN A 102 3.49 12.64 5.32
CA GLN A 102 3.07 13.98 4.93
C GLN A 102 4.03 15.05 5.43
N LEU A 103 4.61 14.88 6.63
CA LEU A 103 5.65 15.77 7.11
C LEU A 103 6.91 15.69 6.25
N TYR A 104 7.30 14.50 5.79
CA TYR A 104 8.43 14.35 4.88
C TYR A 104 8.23 15.20 3.61
N PHE A 105 7.07 15.11 2.96
CA PHE A 105 6.77 15.94 1.79
C PHE A 105 6.74 17.44 2.10
N GLN A 106 6.20 17.85 3.25
CA GLN A 106 6.23 19.25 3.70
C GLN A 106 7.67 19.75 3.90
N ALA A 107 8.54 18.91 4.46
CA ALA A 107 9.94 19.26 4.68
C ALA A 107 10.73 19.33 3.36
N VAL A 108 10.47 18.42 2.42
CA VAL A 108 11.04 18.46 1.07
C VAL A 108 10.60 19.74 0.34
N ASP A 109 9.31 20.06 0.36
CA ASP A 109 8.78 21.28 -0.27
C ASP A 109 9.40 22.54 0.36
N ALA A 110 9.48 22.62 1.69
CA ALA A 110 10.12 23.75 2.37
C ALA A 110 11.60 23.87 1.97
N ARG A 111 12.34 22.77 1.93
CA ARG A 111 13.75 22.73 1.50
C ARG A 111 13.92 23.25 0.07
N ASP A 112 13.10 22.75 -0.85
CA ASP A 112 13.18 23.07 -2.28
C ASP A 112 12.78 24.54 -2.55
N ASN A 113 11.99 25.14 -1.65
CA ASN A 113 11.66 26.57 -1.65
C ASN A 113 12.60 27.43 -0.77
N PHE A 114 13.76 26.90 -0.37
CA PHE A 114 14.76 27.59 0.47
C PHE A 114 14.24 28.08 1.82
N GLN A 115 13.21 27.43 2.36
CA GLN A 115 12.66 27.69 3.68
C GLN A 115 13.25 26.74 4.72
N VAL A 116 13.26 27.14 5.99
CA VAL A 116 13.67 26.29 7.12
C VAL A 116 12.43 25.91 7.91
N LEU A 117 12.00 24.66 7.78
CA LEU A 117 10.95 24.09 8.62
C LEU A 117 11.56 23.59 9.93
N SER A 118 11.13 24.15 11.07
CA SER A 118 11.48 23.63 12.39
C SER A 118 10.47 22.56 12.85
N ALA A 119 10.84 21.73 13.84
CA ALA A 119 9.90 20.78 14.43
C ALA A 119 8.70 21.50 15.08
N GLU A 120 8.93 22.61 15.76
CA GLU A 120 7.86 23.45 16.33
C GLU A 120 6.92 23.98 15.22
N GLY A 121 7.47 24.56 14.15
CA GLY A 121 6.67 25.04 13.02
C GLY A 121 5.90 23.91 12.34
N ALA A 122 6.54 22.76 12.18
CA ALA A 122 5.91 21.56 11.64
C ALA A 122 4.77 21.03 12.52
N LEU A 123 4.86 21.12 13.84
CA LEU A 123 3.82 20.67 14.78
C LEU A 123 2.76 21.73 15.07
N GLY A 124 2.98 22.97 14.64
CA GLY A 124 2.03 24.08 14.75
C GLY A 124 0.67 23.78 14.12
N ALA A 125 -0.37 24.48 14.61
CA ALA A 125 -1.76 24.24 14.24
C ALA A 125 -2.01 24.32 12.72
N ASP A 126 -1.35 25.26 12.03
CA ASP A 126 -1.54 25.50 10.59
C ASP A 126 -1.14 24.31 9.71
N LEU A 127 -0.01 23.66 10.04
CA LEU A 127 0.48 22.51 9.29
C LEU A 127 -0.17 21.21 9.77
N THR A 128 -0.46 21.09 11.07
CA THR A 128 -1.17 19.94 11.62
C THR A 128 -2.60 19.83 11.07
N ALA A 129 -3.33 20.94 10.91
CA ALA A 129 -4.68 20.94 10.35
C ALA A 129 -4.74 20.54 8.86
N LYS A 130 -3.63 20.69 8.14
CA LYS A 130 -3.51 20.29 6.71
C LYS A 130 -3.08 18.84 6.55
N ARG A 131 -2.63 18.18 7.62
CA ARG A 131 -2.26 16.77 7.62
C ARG A 131 -3.45 15.87 7.89
N MET A 132 -3.25 14.59 7.67
CA MET A 132 -4.08 13.50 8.11
C MET A 132 -4.20 13.55 9.64
N ALA A 133 -5.39 13.25 10.16
CA ALA A 133 -5.64 13.24 11.59
C ALA A 133 -4.73 12.24 12.34
N GLU A 134 -4.50 12.51 13.62
CA GLU A 134 -3.72 11.64 14.49
C GLU A 134 -4.34 10.25 14.57
N GLY A 135 -3.50 9.22 14.58
CA GLY A 135 -3.89 7.82 14.69
C GLY A 135 -4.46 7.20 13.40
N LEU A 136 -4.56 7.98 12.31
CA LEU A 136 -4.95 7.44 11.01
C LEU A 136 -3.78 6.76 10.31
N LEU A 137 -4.09 5.62 9.71
CA LEU A 137 -3.22 4.87 8.81
C LEU A 137 -3.80 4.94 7.41
N ARG A 138 -3.03 5.45 6.45
CA ARG A 138 -3.40 5.44 5.02
C ARG A 138 -2.84 4.18 4.37
N VAL A 139 -3.67 3.49 3.62
CA VAL A 139 -3.32 2.30 2.84
C VAL A 139 -3.68 2.57 1.38
N ASP A 140 -2.67 2.69 0.55
CA ASP A 140 -2.81 2.82 -0.90
C ASP A 140 -2.62 1.45 -1.54
N VAL A 141 -3.58 1.02 -2.35
CA VAL A 141 -3.51 -0.25 -3.09
C VAL A 141 -3.46 0.07 -4.57
N ASN A 142 -2.32 -0.21 -5.19
CA ASN A 142 -2.21 -0.17 -6.64
C ASN A 142 -2.88 -1.42 -7.21
N VAL A 143 -3.82 -1.23 -8.12
CA VAL A 143 -4.62 -2.30 -8.73
C VAL A 143 -4.41 -2.31 -10.23
N ARG A 144 -4.35 -3.51 -10.81
CA ARG A 144 -4.28 -3.76 -12.25
C ARG A 144 -5.36 -4.73 -12.68
N GLY A 145 -5.87 -4.57 -13.88
CA GLY A 145 -6.86 -5.51 -14.43
C GLY A 145 -8.31 -5.13 -14.17
N LEU A 146 -8.58 -3.92 -13.71
CA LEU A 146 -9.92 -3.52 -13.28
C LEU A 146 -10.86 -3.38 -14.50
N PRO A 147 -11.99 -4.09 -14.59
CA PRO A 147 -12.81 -4.12 -15.80
C PRO A 147 -13.53 -2.79 -16.07
N SER A 148 -13.76 -1.98 -15.03
CA SER A 148 -14.36 -0.66 -15.14
C SER A 148 -14.06 0.18 -13.91
N GLU A 149 -14.25 1.51 -14.00
CA GLU A 149 -14.14 2.37 -12.82
C GLU A 149 -15.16 2.00 -11.74
N LYS A 150 -16.36 1.54 -12.11
CA LYS A 150 -17.39 1.12 -11.14
C LYS A 150 -16.94 -0.08 -10.31
N ALA A 151 -16.15 -0.97 -10.88
CA ALA A 151 -15.64 -2.15 -10.17
C ALA A 151 -14.73 -1.78 -8.99
N ARG A 152 -14.16 -0.57 -8.96
CA ARG A 152 -13.35 -0.09 -7.83
C ARG A 152 -14.12 -0.10 -6.51
N ASP A 153 -15.43 0.12 -6.58
CA ASP A 153 -16.28 0.20 -5.40
C ASP A 153 -16.47 -1.17 -4.74
N ALA A 154 -16.34 -2.25 -5.50
CA ALA A 154 -16.43 -3.63 -5.02
C ALA A 154 -15.18 -4.10 -4.24
N TYR A 155 -14.05 -3.40 -4.34
CA TYR A 155 -12.88 -3.72 -3.52
C TYR A 155 -13.14 -3.52 -2.03
N LEU A 156 -12.99 -4.60 -1.26
CA LEU A 156 -13.16 -4.61 0.18
C LEU A 156 -11.81 -4.85 0.86
N LEU A 157 -11.43 -3.92 1.72
CA LEU A 157 -10.25 -4.02 2.57
C LEU A 157 -10.66 -4.11 4.03
N ARG A 158 -9.94 -4.93 4.80
CA ARG A 158 -10.01 -5.00 6.27
C ARG A 158 -8.61 -5.15 6.83
N LEU A 159 -8.34 -4.56 8.00
CA LEU A 159 -7.18 -4.95 8.79
C LEU A 159 -7.61 -6.03 9.77
N ARG A 160 -6.79 -7.06 9.94
CA ARG A 160 -6.94 -8.06 11.00
C ARG A 160 -5.88 -7.80 12.05
N ALA A 161 -6.32 -7.45 13.25
CA ALA A 161 -5.48 -7.25 14.41
C ALA A 161 -4.91 -8.60 14.91
N PRO A 162 -3.84 -8.58 15.74
CA PRO A 162 -3.25 -9.81 16.30
C PRO A 162 -4.24 -10.66 17.12
N ASP A 163 -5.26 -10.03 17.72
CA ASP A 163 -6.36 -10.68 18.43
C ASP A 163 -7.42 -11.32 17.49
N GLY A 164 -7.23 -11.19 16.18
CA GLY A 164 -8.13 -11.67 15.14
C GLY A 164 -9.27 -10.72 14.77
N LYS A 165 -9.41 -9.57 15.43
CA LYS A 165 -10.48 -8.61 15.16
C LYS A 165 -10.33 -7.97 13.78
N LEU A 166 -11.44 -7.89 13.04
CA LEU A 166 -11.50 -7.23 11.75
C LEU A 166 -11.87 -5.75 11.88
N VAL A 167 -11.03 -4.88 11.36
CA VAL A 167 -11.19 -3.43 11.36
C VAL A 167 -11.58 -2.98 9.95
N ALA A 168 -12.69 -2.25 9.85
CA ALA A 168 -13.11 -1.60 8.62
C ALA A 168 -12.32 -0.30 8.40
N PRO A 169 -12.09 0.10 7.14
CA PRO A 169 -11.64 1.46 6.85
C PRO A 169 -12.73 2.46 7.25
N VAL A 170 -12.32 3.59 7.81
CA VAL A 170 -13.23 4.71 8.14
C VAL A 170 -13.50 5.60 6.93
N ARG A 171 -12.64 5.52 5.91
CA ARG A 171 -12.80 6.24 4.64
C ARG A 171 -12.18 5.44 3.49
N LYS A 172 -12.85 5.48 2.34
CA LYS A 172 -12.37 4.96 1.06
C LYS A 172 -12.37 6.09 0.04
N SER A 173 -11.33 6.16 -0.79
CA SER A 173 -11.19 7.08 -1.92
C SER A 173 -10.30 6.44 -2.99
N PHE A 174 -9.90 7.21 -4.00
CA PHE A 174 -8.97 6.78 -5.05
C PHE A 174 -8.15 7.98 -5.52
N VAL A 175 -6.98 7.71 -6.08
CA VAL A 175 -6.15 8.73 -6.75
C VAL A 175 -6.70 8.94 -8.17
N ASN A 176 -6.51 10.15 -8.70
CA ASN A 176 -6.86 10.45 -10.10
C ASN A 176 -5.74 10.01 -11.07
N ASP A 177 -5.36 8.73 -11.01
CA ASP A 177 -4.27 8.12 -11.77
C ASP A 177 -4.71 6.96 -12.68
N TRP A 178 -6.03 6.78 -12.83
CA TRP A 178 -6.60 5.65 -13.57
C TRP A 178 -6.34 5.74 -15.06
N LYS A 179 -5.79 4.68 -15.62
CA LYS A 179 -5.49 4.60 -17.06
C LYS A 179 -5.75 3.20 -17.63
N PRO A 180 -6.14 3.09 -18.91
CA PRO A 180 -6.21 1.79 -19.58
C PRO A 180 -4.85 1.12 -19.64
N MET A 181 -4.82 -0.18 -19.38
CA MET A 181 -3.63 -1.00 -19.55
C MET A 181 -3.46 -1.33 -21.04
N VAL A 182 -2.31 -0.96 -21.59
CA VAL A 182 -1.94 -1.28 -22.98
C VAL A 182 -1.43 -2.72 -23.02
N GLY A 183 -2.02 -3.55 -23.89
CA GLY A 183 -1.59 -4.95 -24.09
C GLY A 183 -2.25 -5.99 -23.18
N ALA A 184 -3.20 -5.59 -22.32
CA ALA A 184 -3.93 -6.51 -21.43
C ALA A 184 -5.19 -7.13 -22.07
N GLY A 185 -5.29 -7.12 -23.40
CA GLY A 185 -6.37 -7.77 -24.13
C GLY A 185 -6.06 -9.25 -24.34
N SER A 186 -6.96 -10.12 -23.88
CA SER A 186 -7.05 -11.47 -24.42
C SER A 186 -7.17 -11.38 -25.95
N THR A 187 -6.27 -12.06 -26.65
CA THR A 187 -6.41 -12.26 -28.09
C THR A 187 -7.55 -13.25 -28.33
N THR A 188 -8.80 -12.79 -28.24
CA THR A 188 -9.89 -13.50 -28.91
C THR A 188 -9.75 -13.18 -30.39
N ALA A 189 -9.01 -14.03 -31.10
CA ALA A 189 -9.03 -14.04 -32.55
C ALA A 189 -10.46 -14.37 -32.99
N VAL A 190 -11.24 -13.34 -33.31
CA VAL A 190 -12.51 -13.53 -34.01
C VAL A 190 -12.15 -13.93 -35.43
N THR A 191 -12.21 -15.23 -35.72
CA THR A 191 -12.22 -15.72 -37.11
C THR A 191 -13.47 -15.15 -37.77
N PRO A 192 -13.38 -14.32 -38.83
CA PRO A 192 -14.55 -13.83 -39.51
C PRO A 192 -15.26 -14.99 -40.22
N PRO A 193 -16.60 -15.12 -40.14
CA PRO A 193 -17.30 -15.90 -41.14
C PRO A 193 -17.14 -15.19 -42.50
N ALA A 194 -16.76 -15.96 -43.51
CA ALA A 194 -16.70 -15.47 -44.87
C ALA A 194 -18.08 -14.95 -45.33
N THR A 195 -18.04 -13.97 -46.22
CA THR A 195 -19.15 -13.42 -47.05
C THR A 195 -20.06 -12.36 -46.41
N SER A 196 -19.69 -11.08 -46.56
CA SER A 196 -20.63 -10.02 -46.99
C SER A 196 -19.87 -8.73 -47.35
N THR A 197 -19.97 -8.32 -48.62
CA THR A 197 -19.49 -7.06 -49.18
C THR A 197 -20.40 -5.90 -48.78
N THR A 198 -19.99 -5.14 -47.76
CA THR A 198 -20.50 -3.79 -47.44
C THR A 198 -19.31 -2.94 -46.97
N PRO A 199 -19.18 -1.66 -47.33
CA PRO A 199 -18.08 -0.82 -46.84
C PRO A 199 -18.16 -0.73 -45.32
N ALA A 200 -17.19 -1.32 -44.64
CA ALA A 200 -17.08 -1.26 -43.20
C ALA A 200 -16.72 0.17 -42.78
N THR A 201 -17.67 0.89 -42.20
CA THR A 201 -17.36 2.01 -41.32
C THR A 201 -16.54 1.44 -40.17
N THR A 202 -15.23 1.66 -40.16
CA THR A 202 -14.36 1.38 -39.02
C THR A 202 -14.79 2.27 -37.87
N VAL A 203 -15.76 1.81 -37.07
CA VAL A 203 -15.96 2.31 -35.72
C VAL A 203 -14.73 1.84 -34.96
N ASN A 204 -13.78 2.76 -34.77
CA ASN A 204 -12.66 2.57 -33.89
C ASN A 204 -13.20 2.63 -32.44
N THR A 205 -13.95 1.61 -32.01
CA THR A 205 -14.13 1.32 -30.60
C THR A 205 -12.76 0.94 -30.08
N ALA A 206 -12.01 1.94 -29.61
CA ALA A 206 -10.83 1.70 -28.79
C ALA A 206 -11.25 0.70 -27.72
N VAL A 207 -10.77 -0.54 -27.83
CA VAL A 207 -10.99 -1.55 -26.80
C VAL A 207 -10.39 -0.95 -25.54
N LYS A 208 -11.25 -0.44 -24.65
CA LYS A 208 -10.84 0.11 -23.36
C LYS A 208 -10.37 -1.11 -22.57
N GLY A 209 -9.07 -1.40 -22.68
CA GLY A 209 -8.43 -2.46 -21.92
C GLY A 209 -8.70 -2.26 -20.42
N PRO A 210 -8.51 -3.30 -19.61
CA PRO A 210 -8.70 -3.19 -18.18
C PRO A 210 -7.87 -2.03 -17.62
N LEU A 211 -8.36 -1.40 -16.57
CA LEU A 211 -7.76 -0.21 -15.97
C LEU A 211 -6.72 -0.61 -14.92
N GLU A 212 -5.73 0.27 -14.75
CA GLU A 212 -4.86 0.30 -13.58
C GLU A 212 -4.94 1.67 -12.89
N GLY A 213 -4.75 1.68 -11.57
CA GLY A 213 -4.81 2.89 -10.76
C GLY A 213 -4.70 2.60 -9.27
N THR A 214 -4.90 3.61 -8.43
CA THR A 214 -4.67 3.51 -6.98
C THR A 214 -5.94 3.73 -6.18
N LEU A 215 -6.30 2.73 -5.36
CA LEU A 215 -7.33 2.84 -4.33
C LEU A 215 -6.70 3.33 -3.03
N VAL A 216 -7.44 4.10 -2.25
CA VAL A 216 -6.95 4.68 -0.99
C VAL A 216 -7.93 4.38 0.13
N TYR A 217 -7.41 3.83 1.23
CA TYR A 217 -8.18 3.48 2.42
C TYR A 217 -7.56 4.11 3.65
N TYR A 218 -8.41 4.55 4.58
CA TYR A 218 -7.97 5.10 5.85
C TYR A 218 -8.51 4.26 6.99
N PHE A 219 -7.65 3.89 7.93
CA PHE A 219 -7.98 3.09 9.10
C PHE A 219 -7.65 3.85 10.39
N GLU A 220 -8.35 3.51 11.47
CA GLU A 220 -8.06 3.97 12.84
C GLU A 220 -7.57 2.80 13.71
N PRO A 221 -6.37 2.26 13.44
CA PRO A 221 -5.85 1.05 14.11
C PRO A 221 -5.80 1.18 15.64
N LEU A 222 -5.48 2.37 16.19
CA LEU A 222 -5.46 2.57 17.65
C LEU A 222 -6.82 2.31 18.31
N LYS A 223 -7.94 2.70 17.66
CA LYS A 223 -9.29 2.43 18.18
C LYS A 223 -9.63 0.94 18.19
N ALA A 224 -8.89 0.15 17.40
CA ALA A 224 -9.01 -1.29 17.37
C ALA A 224 -7.98 -2.01 18.26
N GLY A 225 -7.12 -1.29 18.98
CA GLY A 225 -6.08 -1.89 19.83
C GLY A 225 -4.81 -2.32 19.08
N ILE A 226 -4.65 -1.92 17.81
CA ILE A 226 -3.44 -2.17 17.03
C ILE A 226 -2.40 -1.08 17.35
N GLY A 227 -1.26 -1.48 17.87
CA GLY A 227 -0.12 -0.62 18.21
C GLY A 227 0.77 -0.25 17.02
N ALA A 228 1.63 0.74 17.26
CA ALA A 228 2.60 1.27 16.29
C ALA A 228 3.54 0.20 15.71
N SER A 229 3.91 -0.80 16.50
CA SER A 229 4.89 -1.82 16.14
C SER A 229 4.28 -3.19 15.86
N ASP A 230 2.94 -3.27 15.77
CA ASP A 230 2.25 -4.53 15.56
C ASP A 230 2.42 -5.02 14.12
N LYS A 231 2.40 -6.34 13.96
CA LYS A 231 2.22 -6.98 12.67
C LYS A 231 0.73 -7.26 12.48
N VAL A 232 0.16 -6.73 11.40
CA VAL A 232 -1.27 -6.88 11.08
C VAL A 232 -1.45 -7.51 9.71
N GLU A 233 -2.57 -8.17 9.48
CA GLU A 233 -2.89 -8.68 8.13
C GLU A 233 -3.84 -7.69 7.43
N LEU A 234 -3.44 -7.19 6.27
CA LEU A 234 -4.34 -6.52 5.35
C LEU A 234 -5.08 -7.57 4.52
N LEU A 235 -6.38 -7.69 4.75
CA LEU A 235 -7.25 -8.55 3.98
C LEU A 235 -7.80 -7.77 2.78
N ILE A 236 -7.68 -8.35 1.60
CA ILE A 236 -8.07 -7.75 0.33
C ILE A 236 -9.01 -8.72 -0.39
N ARG A 237 -10.23 -8.29 -0.66
CA ARG A 237 -11.16 -8.97 -1.58
C ARG A 237 -11.41 -8.07 -2.79
N THR A 238 -11.29 -8.66 -3.97
CA THR A 238 -11.40 -7.97 -5.26
C THR A 238 -12.86 -7.96 -5.76
N GLU A 239 -13.10 -7.34 -6.90
CA GLU A 239 -14.40 -7.28 -7.57
C GLU A 239 -14.84 -8.59 -8.22
N ALA A 240 -13.92 -9.55 -8.37
CA ALA A 240 -14.18 -10.79 -9.06
C ALA A 240 -15.36 -11.52 -8.38
N ASP A 241 -16.24 -12.13 -9.18
CA ASP A 241 -17.32 -13.00 -8.66
C ASP A 241 -16.77 -14.25 -7.95
N THR A 242 -15.46 -14.43 -7.94
CA THR A 242 -14.74 -15.44 -7.17
C THR A 242 -14.79 -15.13 -5.67
N SER A 243 -14.88 -16.16 -4.83
CA SER A 243 -14.75 -16.03 -3.37
C SER A 243 -13.31 -15.76 -2.89
N CYS A 244 -12.38 -15.44 -3.80
CA CYS A 244 -10.97 -15.20 -3.48
C CYS A 244 -10.79 -13.96 -2.60
N ALA A 245 -10.18 -14.17 -1.43
CA ALA A 245 -9.67 -13.10 -0.60
C ALA A 245 -8.22 -13.41 -0.22
N TYR A 246 -7.41 -12.36 -0.15
CA TYR A 246 -5.98 -12.46 0.10
C TYR A 246 -5.63 -11.76 1.41
N SER A 247 -4.61 -12.25 2.11
CA SER A 247 -4.02 -11.57 3.26
C SER A 247 -2.57 -11.21 2.94
N VAL A 248 -2.20 -9.97 3.26
CA VAL A 248 -0.84 -9.45 3.15
C VAL A 248 -0.39 -8.99 4.53
N THR A 249 0.77 -9.43 5.00
CA THR A 249 1.28 -9.02 6.32
C THR A 249 1.92 -7.64 6.24
N LEU A 250 1.42 -6.70 7.04
CA LEU A 250 1.99 -5.38 7.23
C LEU A 250 2.75 -5.37 8.56
N ASP A 251 4.03 -5.03 8.52
CA ASP A 251 4.84 -4.84 9.72
C ASP A 251 4.88 -3.34 10.04
N LEU A 252 4.03 -2.91 10.98
CA LEU A 252 3.96 -1.49 11.34
C LEU A 252 5.23 -1.01 12.05
N GLY A 253 6.07 -1.91 12.55
CA GLY A 253 7.39 -1.57 13.09
C GLY A 253 8.46 -1.31 12.03
N SER A 254 8.15 -1.52 10.75
CA SER A 254 9.12 -1.40 9.63
C SER A 254 9.07 -0.07 8.88
N PHE A 255 8.43 0.96 9.45
CA PHE A 255 8.47 2.34 8.96
C PHE A 255 9.82 2.96 9.34
N GLN A 256 10.91 2.40 8.80
CA GLN A 256 12.30 2.68 9.20
C GLN A 256 12.63 4.15 9.47
#